data_AF-A0A5A7P5Z0-F1
#
_entry.id   AF-A0A5A7P5Z0-F1
#
_cell.length_a   1.000
_cell.length_b   1.000
_cell.length_c   1.000
_cell.angle_alpha   90.00
_cell.angle_beta   90.00
_cell.angle_gamma   90.00
#
_symmetry.space_group_name_H-M   'P 1'
#
loop_
_entity.id
_entity.type
_entity.pdbx_description
1 polymer ?
#
loop_
_entity_poly.entity_id
_entity_poly.type
_entity_poly.pdbx_seq_one_letter_code
_entity_poly.pdbx_strand_id
1 'polypeptide(L)'
;MKNSLAIITGPNGNSALKSCCGIGGKYNFDFKRFCGDKGVPVCRNPNDYIYWDGMHFTQQTHWDFEDMLVRPALITLNCTPLIDANTRAMRSRISIRSLVGNVMPGDSRSSM
;
A
#
# COMPACT_ATOMS: atom_id res chain seq x y z
N MET A 1 14.45 -10.70 -5.59
CA MET A 1 13.16 -10.58 -6.32
C MET A 1 12.07 -11.03 -5.36
N LYS A 2 11.10 -10.17 -5.03
CA LYS A 2 9.93 -10.62 -4.27
C LYS A 2 9.13 -11.58 -5.17
N ASN A 3 8.66 -12.68 -4.60
CA ASN A 3 7.80 -13.61 -5.30
C ASN A 3 6.50 -12.89 -5.72
N SER A 4 6.21 -12.76 -7.03
CA SER A 4 4.98 -12.13 -7.52
C SER A 4 3.72 -12.81 -6.99
N LEU A 5 3.78 -14.11 -6.67
CA LEU A 5 2.68 -14.84 -6.03
C LEU A 5 2.39 -14.29 -4.62
N ALA A 6 3.41 -13.88 -3.87
CA ALA A 6 3.24 -13.32 -2.52
C ALA A 6 2.56 -11.94 -2.53
N ILE A 7 2.66 -11.19 -3.65
CA ILE A 7 1.90 -9.96 -3.84
C ILE A 7 0.41 -10.27 -4.02
N ILE A 8 0.08 -11.32 -4.77
CA ILE A 8 -1.32 -11.69 -5.10
C ILE A 8 -2.02 -12.38 -3.91
N THR A 9 -1.30 -13.18 -3.13
CA THR A 9 -1.88 -13.92 -1.99
C THR A 9 -1.81 -13.17 -0.67
N GLY A 10 -1.14 -12.01 -0.65
CA GLY A 10 -0.78 -11.29 0.56
C GLY A 10 0.22 -12.09 1.43
N PRO A 11 0.94 -11.43 2.35
CA PRO A 11 1.93 -12.12 3.20
C PRO A 11 1.33 -13.23 4.08
N ASN A 12 0.04 -13.17 4.41
CA ASN A 12 -0.61 -14.06 5.38
C ASN A 12 -1.84 -14.82 4.85
N GLY A 13 -2.06 -14.92 3.53
CA GLY A 13 -3.11 -15.75 2.88
C GLY A 13 -4.57 -15.31 3.11
N ASN A 14 -4.91 -14.84 4.31
CA ASN A 14 -6.23 -14.34 4.71
C ASN A 14 -6.34 -12.81 4.66
N SER A 15 -5.22 -12.10 4.54
CA SER A 15 -5.17 -10.63 4.47
C SER A 15 -5.25 -10.08 3.05
N ALA A 16 -5.07 -10.92 2.02
CA ALA A 16 -5.16 -10.48 0.62
C ALA A 16 -6.52 -9.89 0.26
N LEU A 17 -7.60 -10.43 0.82
CA LEU A 17 -8.97 -10.01 0.49
C LEU A 17 -9.60 -9.12 1.57
N LYS A 18 -8.92 -8.89 2.70
CA LYS A 18 -9.43 -8.03 3.77
C LYS A 18 -8.76 -6.67 3.69
N SER A 19 -9.46 -5.63 4.10
CA SER A 19 -8.88 -4.29 4.28
C SER A 19 -8.23 -4.15 5.65
N CYS A 20 -7.13 -3.41 5.71
CA CYS A 20 -6.45 -3.07 6.97
C CYS A 20 -7.27 -2.09 7.82
N CYS A 21 -7.84 -1.07 7.20
CA CYS A 21 -8.74 -0.10 7.80
C CYS A 21 -10.17 -0.39 7.37
N GLY A 22 -11.01 -0.76 8.33
CA GLY A 22 -12.39 -1.10 8.04
C GLY A 22 -13.04 -1.91 9.14
N ILE A 23 -14.36 -2.08 9.02
CA ILE A 23 -15.18 -2.80 9.97
C ILE A 23 -16.31 -3.53 9.24
N GLY A 24 -16.64 -4.74 9.73
CA GLY A 24 -17.79 -5.50 9.26
C GLY A 24 -17.62 -6.09 7.85
N GLY A 25 -18.67 -6.76 7.36
CA GLY A 25 -18.67 -7.40 6.05
C GLY A 25 -17.67 -8.56 5.90
N LYS A 26 -17.70 -9.22 4.73
CA LYS A 26 -16.82 -10.36 4.41
C LYS A 26 -15.33 -9.95 4.27
N TYR A 27 -15.09 -8.73 3.78
CA TYR A 27 -13.77 -8.19 3.43
C TYR A 27 -13.28 -7.13 4.42
N ASN A 28 -13.83 -7.11 5.63
CA ASN A 28 -13.60 -6.06 6.63
C ASN A 28 -13.99 -4.65 6.15
N PHE A 29 -14.99 -4.53 5.28
CA PHE A 29 -15.40 -3.27 4.67
C PHE A 29 -16.92 -3.13 4.66
N ASP A 30 -17.39 -1.92 4.99
CA ASP A 30 -18.78 -1.51 4.99
C ASP A 30 -18.90 -0.15 4.28
N PHE A 31 -19.67 -0.09 3.19
CA PHE A 31 -19.90 1.13 2.40
C PHE A 31 -20.60 2.26 3.19
N LYS A 32 -21.15 1.97 4.37
CA LYS A 32 -21.74 2.97 5.26
C LYS A 32 -20.77 3.51 6.31
N ARG A 33 -19.60 2.90 6.45
CA ARG A 33 -18.60 3.23 7.48
C ARG A 33 -17.20 3.18 6.88
N PHE A 34 -16.75 4.32 6.40
CA PHE A 34 -15.47 4.46 5.71
C PHE A 34 -14.30 4.54 6.69
N CYS A 35 -13.09 4.28 6.17
CA CYS A 35 -11.87 4.52 6.91
C CYS A 35 -11.79 6.00 7.33
N GLY A 36 -11.52 6.26 8.61
CA GLY A 36 -11.57 7.61 9.20
C GLY A 36 -12.86 7.92 9.95
N ASP A 37 -13.94 7.17 9.73
CA ASP A 37 -15.16 7.29 10.53
C ASP A 37 -14.92 6.84 11.98
N LYS A 38 -15.66 7.44 12.91
CA LYS A 38 -15.55 7.12 14.34
C LYS A 38 -15.78 5.62 14.57
N GLY A 39 -14.82 4.98 15.25
CA GLY A 39 -14.90 3.57 15.62
C GLY A 39 -14.66 2.59 14.47
N VAL A 40 -14.05 3.03 13.36
CA VAL A 40 -13.49 2.14 12.34
C VAL A 40 -12.02 1.88 12.68
N PRO A 41 -11.63 0.63 12.99
CA PRO A 41 -10.27 0.30 13.40
C PRO A 41 -9.31 0.22 12.21
N VAL A 42 -8.02 0.38 12.51
CA VAL A 42 -6.89 0.16 11.60
C VAL A 42 -6.09 -1.04 12.10
N CYS A 43 -5.65 -1.91 11.19
CA CYS A 43 -4.83 -3.06 11.50
C CYS A 43 -3.44 -2.65 12.05
N ARG A 44 -2.79 -3.54 12.81
CA ARG A 44 -1.49 -3.25 13.44
C ARG A 44 -0.35 -3.10 12.42
N ASN A 45 -0.36 -3.88 11.35
CA ASN A 45 0.69 -3.86 10.34
C ASN A 45 0.10 -3.74 8.92
N PRO A 46 0.03 -2.52 8.37
CA PRO A 46 -0.50 -2.30 7.02
C PRO A 46 0.28 -3.02 5.92
N ASN A 47 1.56 -3.34 6.11
CA ASN A 47 2.37 -4.03 5.10
C ASN A 47 1.96 -5.49 4.89
N ASP A 48 1.16 -6.06 5.80
CA ASP A 48 0.65 -7.43 5.70
C ASP A 48 -0.63 -7.53 4.85
N TYR A 49 -1.13 -6.40 4.34
CA TYR A 49 -2.39 -6.29 3.62
C TYR A 49 -2.18 -5.72 2.21
N ILE A 50 -2.97 -6.23 1.25
CA ILE A 50 -3.02 -5.67 -0.10
C ILE A 50 -3.84 -4.38 -0.11
N TYR A 51 -4.97 -4.39 0.61
CA TYR A 51 -5.94 -3.32 0.65
C TYR A 51 -5.82 -2.49 1.93
N TRP A 52 -5.73 -1.17 1.77
CA TRP A 52 -5.83 -0.22 2.87
C TRP A 52 -7.26 -0.15 3.38
N ASP A 53 -8.21 0.16 2.50
CA ASP A 53 -9.66 0.14 2.75
C ASP A 53 -10.36 -0.71 1.66
N GLY A 54 -11.68 -0.63 1.51
CA GLY A 54 -12.39 -1.39 0.47
C GLY A 54 -12.13 -0.94 -0.98
N MET A 55 -11.38 0.12 -1.20
CA MET A 55 -11.20 0.78 -2.52
C MET A 55 -9.72 1.02 -2.89
N HIS A 56 -8.85 1.18 -1.90
CA HIS A 56 -7.46 1.60 -2.06
C HIS A 56 -6.47 0.50 -1.65
N PHE A 57 -5.31 0.45 -2.32
CA PHE A 57 -4.19 -0.41 -1.94
C PHE A 57 -3.37 0.18 -0.80
N THR A 58 -2.65 -0.67 -0.07
CA THR A 58 -1.64 -0.21 0.90
C THR A 58 -0.44 0.41 0.19
N GLN A 59 0.32 1.21 0.94
CA GLN A 59 1.54 1.84 0.42
C GLN A 59 2.54 0.80 -0.09
N GLN A 60 2.68 -0.32 0.61
CA GLN A 60 3.59 -1.39 0.23
C GLN A 60 3.17 -2.03 -1.10
N THR A 61 1.88 -2.31 -1.28
CA THR A 61 1.35 -2.84 -2.53
C THR A 61 1.49 -1.85 -3.68
N HIS A 62 1.32 -0.55 -3.44
CA HIS A 62 1.58 0.47 -4.45
C HIS A 62 3.04 0.42 -4.96
N TRP A 63 4.02 0.35 -4.05
CA TRP A 63 5.43 0.22 -4.43
C TRP A 63 5.73 -1.10 -5.14
N ASP A 64 5.10 -2.20 -4.71
CA ASP A 64 5.28 -3.48 -5.39
C ASP A 64 4.75 -3.44 -6.83
N PHE A 65 3.65 -2.73 -7.09
CA PHE A 65 3.17 -2.48 -8.46
C PHE A 65 4.06 -1.53 -9.24
N GLU A 66 4.60 -0.47 -8.63
CA GLU A 66 5.60 0.39 -9.28
C GLU A 66 6.83 -0.42 -9.71
N ASP A 67 7.36 -1.26 -8.82
CA ASP A 67 8.50 -2.13 -9.08
C ASP A 67 8.23 -3.13 -10.21
N MET A 68 6.99 -3.63 -10.32
CA MET A 68 6.59 -4.58 -11.35
C MET A 68 6.26 -3.94 -12.70
N LEU A 69 5.55 -2.81 -12.71
CA LEU A 69 4.97 -2.22 -13.92
C LEU A 69 5.77 -1.02 -14.43
N VAL A 70 6.16 -0.12 -13.52
CA VAL A 70 6.76 1.17 -13.88
C VAL A 70 8.25 1.03 -14.11
N ARG A 71 8.97 0.31 -13.23
CA ARG A 71 10.43 0.18 -13.35
C ARG A 71 10.90 -0.49 -14.63
N PRO A 72 10.33 -1.62 -15.07
CA PRO A 72 10.77 -2.26 -16.31
C PRO A 72 10.50 -1.36 -17.52
N ALA A 73 9.39 -0.61 -17.50
CA ALA A 73 9.07 0.35 -18.55
C ALA A 73 10.11 1.48 -18.59
N LEU A 74 10.49 2.05 -17.44
CA LEU A 74 11.52 3.09 -17.37
C LEU A 74 12.88 2.60 -17.88
N ILE A 75 13.27 1.37 -17.51
CA ILE A 75 14.52 0.75 -18.01
C ILE A 75 14.45 0.57 -19.53
N THR A 76 13.33 0.07 -20.06
CA THR A 76 13.09 -0.12 -21.50
C THR A 76 13.19 1.19 -22.28
N LEU A 77 12.76 2.29 -21.68
CA LEU A 77 12.80 3.63 -22.27
C LEU A 77 14.15 4.35 -22.06
N ASN A 78 15.16 3.67 -21.52
CA ASN A 78 16.45 4.25 -21.12
C ASN A 78 16.32 5.43 -20.14
N CYS A 79 15.22 5.51 -19.40
CA CYS A 79 15.07 6.48 -18.31
C CYS A 79 15.90 6.00 -17.12
N THR A 80 16.81 6.84 -16.61
CA THR A 80 17.52 6.54 -15.37
C THR A 80 16.58 6.77 -14.20
N PRO A 81 16.28 5.75 -13.38
CA PRO A 81 15.59 5.96 -12.12
C PRO A 81 16.33 6.97 -11.27
N LEU A 82 15.63 7.91 -10.65
CA LEU A 82 16.18 8.67 -9.52
C LEU A 82 16.29 7.72 -8.33
N ILE A 83 17.36 6.92 -8.30
CA ILE A 83 17.71 6.08 -7.16
C ILE A 83 18.27 7.02 -6.08
N ASP A 84 17.56 7.15 -4.97
CA ASP A 84 18.15 7.80 -3.79
C ASP A 84 19.24 6.86 -3.26
N ALA A 85 20.49 7.31 -3.27
CA ALA A 85 21.65 6.52 -2.82
C ALA A 85 21.53 6.02 -1.37
N ASN A 86 20.65 6.64 -0.56
CA ASN A 86 20.42 6.26 0.84
C ASN A 86 19.32 5.22 1.03
N THR A 87 18.54 4.89 0.00
CA THR A 87 17.51 3.86 0.07
C THR A 87 17.46 3.08 -1.22
N ARG A 88 17.67 1.76 -1.16
CA ARG A 88 17.58 0.83 -2.30
C ARG A 88 16.13 0.68 -2.84
N ALA A 89 15.33 1.73 -2.81
CA ALA A 89 13.97 1.83 -3.32
C ALA A 89 13.85 3.09 -4.19
N MET A 90 13.14 3.02 -5.32
CA MET A 90 12.58 4.21 -5.94
C MET A 90 11.66 4.82 -4.88
N ARG A 91 12.08 5.94 -4.32
CA ARG A 91 11.16 6.79 -3.59
C ARG A 91 10.69 7.81 -4.59
N SER A 92 9.42 7.73 -4.97
CA SER A 92 8.70 8.92 -5.37
C SER A 92 8.95 9.99 -4.29
N ARG A 93 9.60 11.11 -4.64
CA ARG A 93 9.69 12.28 -3.75
C ARG A 93 8.31 12.93 -3.54
N ILE A 94 7.31 12.54 -4.33
CA ILE A 94 5.92 12.91 -4.10
C ILE A 94 5.43 12.00 -2.98
N SER A 95 5.49 12.53 -1.76
CA SER A 95 4.70 11.99 -0.68
C SER A 95 3.23 12.10 -1.10
N ILE A 96 2.56 10.97 -1.31
CA ILE A 96 1.10 10.90 -1.52
C ILE A 96 0.37 11.70 -0.42
N ARG A 97 0.97 11.81 0.77
CA ARG A 97 0.54 12.64 1.90
C ARG A 97 0.24 14.10 1.53
N SER A 98 1.00 14.69 0.59
CA SER A 98 0.76 16.07 0.12
C SER A 98 -0.34 16.20 -0.94
N LEU A 99 -0.77 15.09 -1.55
CA LEU A 99 -1.77 15.09 -2.63
C LEU A 99 -3.13 14.54 -2.19
N VAL A 100 -3.20 13.64 -1.20
CA VAL A 100 -4.46 12.94 -0.82
C VAL A 100 -4.86 13.10 0.65
N GLY A 101 -4.11 13.87 1.45
CA GLY A 101 -4.38 14.02 2.89
C GLY A 101 -4.29 12.69 3.66
N ASN A 102 -4.82 12.65 4.89
CA ASN A 102 -4.75 11.50 5.81
C ASN A 102 -5.48 10.22 5.35
N VAL A 103 -5.93 10.15 4.09
CA VAL A 103 -6.64 8.99 3.52
C VAL A 103 -5.72 7.76 3.43
N MET A 104 -4.39 7.94 3.48
CA MET A 104 -3.40 6.87 3.41
C MET A 104 -2.37 6.95 4.56
N PRO A 105 -2.48 6.15 5.63
CA PRO A 105 -1.43 5.93 6.62
C PRO A 105 -0.92 4.48 6.51
N GLY A 106 -0.04 4.24 5.54
CA GLY A 106 0.77 3.02 5.46
C GLY A 106 2.22 3.23 5.90
N ASP A 107 2.58 4.41 6.42
CA ASP A 107 3.96 4.66 6.80
C ASP A 107 4.24 4.11 8.20
N SER A 108 4.91 2.95 8.22
CA SER A 108 5.59 2.38 9.39
C SER A 108 6.52 3.37 10.15
N ARG A 109 6.74 4.60 9.64
CA ARG A 109 7.47 5.69 10.32
C ARG A 109 6.60 6.73 11.05
N SER A 110 5.27 6.62 11.08
CA SER A 110 4.40 7.56 11.82
C SER A 110 4.03 7.10 13.24
N SER A 111 4.75 6.14 13.81
CA SER A 111 4.66 5.81 15.24
C SER A 111 5.80 6.46 16.02
N MET A 112 5.73 7.79 16.18
CA MET A 112 6.23 8.57 17.32
C MET A 112 5.40 9.86 17.40
#